data_AF-W2FML2-F1
#
_entry.id   AF-W2FML2-F1
#
_cell.length_a   1.000
_cell.length_b   1.000
_cell.length_c   1.000
_cell.angle_alpha   90.00
_cell.angle_beta   90.00
_cell.angle_gamma   90.00
#
_symmetry.space_group_name_H-M   'P 1'
#
loop_
_entity.id
_entity.type
_entity.pdbx_description
1 polymer ?
#
loop_
_entity_poly.entity_id
_entity_poly.type
_entity_poly.pdbx_seq_one_letter_code
_entity_poly.pdbx_strand_id
1 'polypeptide(L)'
;TDTGAELEVHDCILISFPVSKKKEKNEYGRRGYVLQSPELLKARVAVSIEESSIATASMSSPRPTQSKTAREIRDIIDALEFDDVASYFEQDDDEIDPYVVCDGVSVGAFNRYIGDGEGLRFALRFLQLSDDGRILIVDLSTTVHESTVQCFEFEFLTATGNGRLVKIGGSTTVSRVGLPKKEADDTYGPLRSTPNRTRPPRPRIIADWVTLAVEVGRAQTWASLETAAQWWCGYAGIQYILLLKVSRPGTQITYRLYEINIPQCLPPPSATGIIRRRNRPRPADSVTFNMRRILSIPANQPLPNGLNPNAVVDLRIVMEQVIDTI
;
A
#
# COMPACT_ATOMS: atom_id res chain seq x y z
N THR A 1 -39.07 -3.73 -43.16
CA THR A 1 -39.37 -4.56 -41.98
C THR A 1 -38.18 -5.50 -41.78
N ASP A 2 -36.99 -5.06 -41.41
CA ASP A 2 -36.55 -4.09 -40.40
C ASP A 2 -37.02 -4.44 -38.98
N THR A 3 -36.15 -5.15 -38.25
CA THR A 3 -35.93 -5.05 -36.80
C THR A 3 -34.53 -5.60 -36.53
N GLY A 4 -33.55 -4.71 -36.49
CA GLY A 4 -32.26 -4.95 -35.85
C GLY A 4 -32.37 -4.85 -34.33
N ALA A 5 -31.52 -5.59 -33.64
CA ALA A 5 -31.15 -5.34 -32.25
C ALA A 5 -29.64 -5.60 -32.15
N GLU A 6 -28.88 -4.52 -32.15
CA GLU A 6 -27.47 -4.48 -31.78
C GLU A 6 -27.31 -4.84 -30.30
N LEU A 7 -26.36 -5.72 -30.01
CA LEU A 7 -25.80 -5.91 -28.68
C LEU A 7 -24.79 -4.78 -28.43
N GLU A 8 -25.15 -3.84 -27.56
CA GLU A 8 -24.20 -2.86 -27.03
C GLU A 8 -23.12 -3.59 -26.21
N VAL A 9 -21.90 -3.60 -26.75
CA VAL A 9 -20.68 -3.95 -26.03
C VAL A 9 -20.26 -2.69 -25.27
N HIS A 10 -20.39 -2.69 -23.95
CA HIS A 10 -19.84 -1.61 -23.14
C HIS A 10 -18.31 -1.66 -23.22
N ASP A 11 -17.74 -0.58 -23.77
CA ASP A 11 -16.31 -0.32 -23.86
C ASP A 11 -15.61 -0.51 -22.51
N CYS A 12 -14.75 -1.52 -22.42
CA CYS A 12 -13.67 -1.55 -21.43
C CYS A 12 -12.73 -0.39 -21.76
N ILE A 13 -12.78 0.68 -20.96
CA ILE A 13 -11.82 1.77 -21.06
C ILE A 13 -10.47 1.25 -20.55
N LEU A 14 -9.65 0.70 -21.45
CA LEU A 14 -8.22 0.50 -21.22
C LEU A 14 -7.53 1.86 -21.19
N ILE A 15 -7.42 2.44 -20.01
CA ILE A 15 -6.60 3.62 -19.77
C ILE A 15 -5.15 3.16 -19.56
N SER A 16 -4.35 3.15 -20.63
CA SER A 16 -2.90 3.01 -20.52
C SER A 16 -2.26 4.37 -20.23
N PHE A 17 -1.47 4.50 -19.16
CA PHE A 17 -0.63 5.67 -18.88
C PHE A 17 0.74 5.28 -18.29
N PRO A 18 1.77 6.17 -18.38
CA PRO A 18 3.09 5.80 -18.86
C PRO A 18 4.07 5.35 -17.76
N VAL A 19 4.80 4.28 -18.04
CA VAL A 19 6.08 3.98 -17.39
C VAL A 19 7.11 5.03 -17.82
N SER A 20 7.85 5.60 -16.86
CA SER A 20 8.91 6.58 -17.12
C SER A 20 9.94 6.02 -18.11
N LYS A 21 10.08 6.64 -19.28
CA LYS A 21 11.04 6.23 -20.32
C LYS A 21 12.02 7.37 -20.61
N LYS A 22 13.30 7.12 -20.38
CA LYS A 22 14.40 7.98 -20.85
C LYS A 22 14.54 7.81 -22.37
N LYS A 23 14.61 8.92 -23.11
CA LYS A 23 14.75 8.93 -24.58
C LYS A 23 16.22 9.04 -24.97
N GLU A 24 16.74 8.08 -25.71
CA GLU A 24 17.96 8.24 -26.50
C GLU A 24 17.73 7.83 -27.96
N LYS A 25 18.37 8.54 -28.90
CA LYS A 25 18.33 8.28 -30.34
C LYS A 25 19.52 7.41 -30.72
N ASN A 26 19.31 6.36 -31.53
CA ASN A 26 20.40 5.67 -32.23
C ASN A 26 20.53 6.15 -33.69
N GLU A 27 21.72 5.96 -34.27
CA GLU A 27 22.25 6.66 -35.46
C GLU A 27 21.58 6.35 -36.82
N TYR A 28 20.47 5.60 -36.88
CA TYR A 28 19.85 5.20 -38.17
C TYR A 28 18.36 5.50 -38.32
N GLY A 29 17.78 6.36 -37.47
CA GLY A 29 16.51 7.04 -37.80
C GLY A 29 15.25 6.17 -37.99
N ARG A 30 15.24 4.90 -37.59
CA ARG A 30 14.03 4.04 -37.55
C ARG A 30 13.74 3.59 -36.11
N ARG A 31 12.46 3.74 -35.69
CA ARG A 31 11.97 3.33 -34.37
C ARG A 31 11.87 1.81 -34.31
N GLY A 32 12.65 1.21 -33.42
CA GLY A 32 12.52 -0.20 -33.01
C GLY A 32 12.69 -0.31 -31.51
N TYR A 33 11.88 -1.15 -30.88
CA TYR A 33 11.97 -1.48 -29.45
C TYR A 33 12.90 -2.68 -29.30
N VAL A 34 13.95 -2.55 -28.49
CA VAL A 34 14.84 -3.67 -28.16
C VAL A 34 14.61 -4.04 -26.69
N LEU A 35 14.16 -5.28 -26.47
CA LEU A 35 14.15 -5.94 -25.18
C LEU A 35 15.60 -6.35 -24.87
N GLN A 36 16.16 -5.91 -23.73
CA GLN A 36 17.45 -6.42 -23.28
C GLN A 36 17.21 -7.59 -22.31
N SER A 37 17.61 -8.78 -22.75
CA SER A 37 17.72 -10.00 -21.94
C SER A 37 18.94 -9.90 -21.03
N PRO A 38 18.91 -10.33 -19.76
CA PRO A 38 20.10 -10.40 -18.93
C PRO A 38 20.85 -11.70 -19.21
N GLU A 39 22.03 -11.61 -19.83
CA GLU A 39 23.03 -12.67 -19.78
C GLU A 39 23.85 -12.58 -18.49
N LEU A 40 24.08 -13.77 -17.93
CA LEU A 40 24.93 -14.15 -16.80
C LEU A 40 26.15 -13.27 -16.51
N LEU A 41 26.30 -12.85 -15.24
CA LEU A 41 27.63 -12.60 -14.66
C LEU A 41 27.82 -13.34 -13.33
N LYS A 42 28.73 -14.33 -13.36
CA LYS A 42 29.36 -14.94 -12.19
C LYS A 42 30.59 -14.11 -11.78
N ALA A 43 30.73 -13.75 -10.51
CA ALA A 43 32.02 -13.61 -9.81
C ALA A 43 31.76 -13.42 -8.29
N ARG A 44 32.03 -14.43 -7.47
CA ARG A 44 33.27 -14.68 -6.69
C ARG A 44 33.36 -13.85 -5.39
N VAL A 45 32.90 -14.46 -4.30
CA VAL A 45 33.13 -14.05 -2.91
C VAL A 45 34.53 -14.53 -2.48
N ALA A 46 35.33 -13.62 -1.93
CA ALA A 46 36.48 -13.94 -1.09
C ALA A 46 36.30 -13.19 0.23
N VAL A 47 35.98 -13.91 1.30
CA VAL A 47 35.98 -13.39 2.68
C VAL A 47 37.13 -14.06 3.39
N SER A 48 38.14 -13.26 3.73
CA SER A 48 39.18 -13.63 4.69
C SER A 48 38.66 -13.36 6.09
N ILE A 49 38.71 -14.39 6.94
CA ILE A 49 38.43 -14.34 8.36
C ILE A 49 39.72 -13.89 9.07
N GLU A 50 39.67 -12.80 9.84
CA GLU A 50 40.61 -12.57 10.92
C GLU A 50 39.86 -12.19 12.20
N GLU A 51 40.14 -12.96 13.24
CA GLU A 51 39.56 -12.88 14.58
C GLU A 51 40.23 -11.81 15.46
N SER A 52 39.40 -11.20 16.31
CA SER A 52 39.64 -10.89 17.72
C SER A 52 40.69 -9.82 18.11
N SER A 53 40.21 -8.75 18.75
CA SER A 53 40.52 -8.55 20.17
C SER A 53 39.60 -7.50 20.82
N ILE A 54 39.06 -7.87 21.98
CA ILE A 54 38.15 -7.08 22.80
C ILE A 54 38.98 -6.06 23.59
N ALA A 55 38.77 -4.77 23.33
CA ALA A 55 39.21 -3.68 24.18
C ALA A 55 37.99 -3.05 24.87
N THR A 56 37.95 -3.16 26.19
CA THR A 56 36.95 -2.57 27.08
C THR A 56 37.08 -1.04 27.08
N ALA A 57 36.32 -0.37 26.22
CA ALA A 57 36.21 1.08 26.21
C ALA A 57 35.11 1.55 27.19
N SER A 58 35.52 2.44 28.10
CA SER A 58 34.68 3.21 28.99
C SER A 58 33.49 3.84 28.25
N MET A 59 32.27 3.63 28.76
CA MET A 59 31.05 4.21 28.22
C MET A 59 31.02 5.72 28.41
N SER A 60 31.60 6.47 27.47
CA SER A 60 31.17 7.84 27.23
C SER A 60 29.76 7.79 26.63
N SER A 61 28.78 8.42 27.28
CA SER A 61 27.48 8.66 26.66
C SER A 61 27.69 9.27 25.27
N PRO A 62 27.06 8.74 24.21
CA PRO A 62 27.15 9.35 22.90
C PRO A 62 26.62 10.79 23.00
N ARG A 63 27.39 11.74 22.49
CA ARG A 63 26.86 13.08 22.19
C ARG A 63 25.58 12.89 21.36
N PRO A 64 24.46 13.58 21.64
CA PRO A 64 23.30 13.50 20.78
C PRO A 64 23.74 13.94 19.38
N THR A 65 23.83 12.99 18.46
CA THR A 65 24.05 13.26 17.05
C THR A 65 22.89 14.12 16.59
N GLN A 66 23.21 15.26 15.98
CA GLN A 66 22.20 16.17 15.45
C GLN A 66 21.30 15.38 14.49
N SER A 67 19.98 15.45 14.70
CA SER A 67 19.03 14.77 13.83
C SER A 67 19.18 15.28 12.40
N LYS A 68 19.18 14.36 11.43
CA LYS A 68 19.23 14.70 10.01
C LYS A 68 18.10 15.66 9.64
N THR A 69 18.40 16.58 8.76
CA THR A 69 17.47 17.55 8.18
C THR A 69 16.72 16.94 7.00
N ALA A 70 15.58 17.54 6.61
CA ALA A 70 14.83 17.13 5.43
C ALA A 70 15.64 17.23 4.12
N ARG A 71 16.62 18.14 4.07
CA ARG A 71 17.52 18.29 2.93
C ARG A 71 18.50 17.12 2.85
N GLU A 72 19.15 16.78 3.96
CA GLU A 72 20.06 15.63 4.01
C GLU A 72 19.34 14.32 3.69
N ILE A 73 18.09 14.14 4.14
CA ILE A 73 17.27 12.98 3.77
C ILE A 73 17.05 12.91 2.25
N ARG A 74 16.73 14.06 1.62
CA ARG A 74 16.55 14.15 0.18
C ARG A 74 17.82 13.82 -0.57
N ASP A 75 18.95 14.41 -0.17
CA ASP A 75 20.24 14.18 -0.79
C ASP A 75 20.65 12.68 -0.72
N ILE A 76 20.37 12.00 0.40
CA ILE A 76 20.61 10.55 0.54
C ILE A 76 19.71 9.74 -0.39
N ILE A 77 18.40 10.02 -0.42
CA ILE A 77 17.45 9.28 -1.27
C ILE A 77 17.74 9.52 -2.76
N ASP A 78 18.15 10.73 -3.13
CA ASP A 78 18.54 11.07 -4.50
C ASP A 78 19.87 10.43 -4.92
N ALA A 79 20.72 10.04 -3.97
CA ALA A 79 21.96 9.30 -4.22
C ALA A 79 21.76 7.77 -4.35
N LEU A 80 20.60 7.22 -3.96
CA LEU A 80 20.33 5.79 -4.13
C LEU A 80 20.28 5.42 -5.63
N GLU A 81 20.87 4.29 -6.00
CA GLU A 81 20.66 3.71 -7.34
C GLU A 81 19.36 2.91 -7.33
N PHE A 82 18.42 3.27 -8.20
CA PHE A 82 17.08 2.66 -8.19
C PHE A 82 17.15 1.15 -8.50
N ASP A 83 18.01 0.75 -9.41
CA ASP A 83 18.18 -0.65 -9.82
C ASP A 83 18.77 -1.50 -8.68
N ASP A 84 19.63 -0.91 -7.84
CA ASP A 84 20.16 -1.60 -6.65
C ASP A 84 19.04 -1.83 -5.61
N VAL A 85 18.19 -0.83 -5.37
CA VAL A 85 17.04 -0.98 -4.47
C VAL A 85 16.02 -1.96 -5.06
N ALA A 86 15.77 -1.91 -6.38
CA ALA A 86 14.84 -2.81 -7.04
C ALA A 86 15.31 -4.26 -6.95
N SER A 87 16.56 -4.54 -7.29
CA SER A 87 17.14 -5.89 -7.23
C SER A 87 17.13 -6.47 -5.81
N TYR A 88 17.23 -5.63 -4.77
CA TYR A 88 17.06 -6.06 -3.38
C TYR A 88 15.70 -6.69 -3.11
N PHE A 89 14.62 -6.21 -3.75
CA PHE A 89 13.26 -6.73 -3.60
C PHE A 89 12.87 -7.80 -4.63
N GLU A 90 13.76 -8.15 -5.56
CA GLU A 90 13.55 -9.20 -6.58
C GLU A 90 13.86 -10.61 -6.08
N GLN A 91 14.20 -10.77 -4.80
CA GLN A 91 14.44 -12.07 -4.20
C GLN A 91 13.18 -12.96 -4.26
N ASP A 92 13.38 -14.27 -4.23
CA ASP A 92 12.29 -15.27 -4.30
C ASP A 92 11.48 -15.36 -3.00
N ASP A 93 11.93 -14.70 -1.93
CA ASP A 93 11.17 -14.58 -0.70
C ASP A 93 10.02 -13.57 -0.87
N ASP A 94 8.86 -13.93 -0.31
CA ASP A 94 7.73 -13.02 -0.22
C ASP A 94 7.87 -12.11 1.02
N GLU A 95 8.73 -12.42 2.00
CA GLU A 95 9.03 -11.59 3.18
C GLU A 95 10.49 -11.15 3.21
N ILE A 96 10.76 -10.00 2.61
CA ILE A 96 12.08 -9.39 2.54
C ILE A 96 12.18 -8.34 3.64
N ASP A 97 13.29 -8.34 4.38
CA ASP A 97 13.60 -7.27 5.33
C ASP A 97 13.58 -5.91 4.61
N PRO A 98 13.25 -4.81 5.32
CA PRO A 98 13.25 -3.50 4.71
C PRO A 98 14.66 -3.03 4.33
N TYR A 99 14.78 -2.33 3.19
CA TYR A 99 16.02 -1.66 2.79
C TYR A 99 16.25 -0.43 3.66
N VAL A 100 17.33 -0.42 4.44
CA VAL A 100 17.67 0.68 5.35
C VAL A 100 18.32 1.82 4.57
N VAL A 101 17.69 2.99 4.55
CA VAL A 101 18.19 4.17 3.84
C VAL A 101 19.19 4.96 4.68
N CYS A 102 18.77 5.38 5.88
CA CYS A 102 19.62 6.12 6.81
C CYS A 102 19.02 6.12 8.23
N ASP A 103 19.83 6.52 9.21
CA ASP A 103 19.48 6.62 10.64
C ASP A 103 19.42 8.08 11.14
N GLY A 104 19.11 8.28 12.42
CA GLY A 104 19.18 9.60 13.08
C GLY A 104 18.10 10.59 12.60
N VAL A 105 16.98 10.09 12.11
CA VAL A 105 15.86 10.88 11.59
C VAL A 105 14.77 11.04 12.64
N SER A 106 14.42 12.29 12.94
CA SER A 106 13.25 12.60 13.77
C SER A 106 11.97 12.60 12.93
N VAL A 107 10.82 12.34 13.58
CA VAL A 107 9.48 12.47 12.97
C VAL A 107 9.31 13.83 12.28
N GLY A 108 9.79 14.91 12.91
CA GLY A 108 9.70 16.26 12.35
C GLY A 108 10.53 16.45 11.09
N ALA A 109 11.70 15.83 10.99
CA ALA A 109 12.53 15.86 9.79
C ALA A 109 11.93 15.00 8.67
N PHE A 110 11.47 13.80 9.00
CA PHE A 110 10.76 12.90 8.07
C PHE A 110 9.53 13.60 7.47
N ASN A 111 8.64 14.13 8.29
CA ASN A 111 7.42 14.81 7.83
C ASN A 111 7.68 16.06 6.99
N ARG A 112 8.84 16.73 7.20
CA ARG A 112 9.31 17.85 6.38
C ARG A 112 9.86 17.38 5.04
N TYR A 113 10.59 16.27 5.01
CA TYR A 113 11.05 15.65 3.77
C TYR A 113 9.88 15.24 2.88
N ILE A 114 8.89 14.55 3.48
CA ILE A 114 7.68 14.06 2.80
C ILE A 114 6.85 15.21 2.20
N GLY A 115 6.79 16.38 2.85
CA GLY A 115 6.02 17.51 2.30
C GLY A 115 4.52 17.16 2.15
N ASP A 116 3.90 17.52 1.03
CA ASP A 116 2.53 17.09 0.69
C ASP A 116 2.44 15.67 0.12
N GLY A 117 3.59 15.00 -0.10
CA GLY A 117 3.69 13.68 -0.70
C GLY A 117 3.99 13.70 -2.20
N GLU A 118 3.96 14.86 -2.85
CA GLU A 118 4.18 14.99 -4.29
C GLU A 118 5.68 14.98 -4.65
N GLY A 119 6.01 14.39 -5.80
CA GLY A 119 7.36 14.41 -6.36
C GLY A 119 8.41 13.63 -5.54
N LEU A 120 7.99 12.76 -4.62
CA LEU A 120 8.89 11.87 -3.92
C LEU A 120 9.48 10.84 -4.89
N ARG A 121 10.78 10.54 -4.75
CA ARG A 121 11.45 9.51 -5.55
C ARG A 121 10.88 8.12 -5.29
N PHE A 122 10.53 7.84 -4.04
CA PHE A 122 9.77 6.68 -3.61
C PHE A 122 8.49 7.19 -2.95
N ALA A 123 7.32 6.69 -3.37
CA ALA A 123 6.05 7.06 -2.77
C ALA A 123 6.05 6.76 -1.26
N LEU A 124 5.33 7.55 -0.46
CA LEU A 124 5.33 7.41 1.00
C LEU A 124 4.74 6.06 1.44
N ARG A 125 3.83 5.46 0.67
CA ARG A 125 3.31 4.10 0.93
C ARG A 125 4.40 3.02 0.96
N PHE A 126 5.57 3.29 0.39
CA PHE A 126 6.74 2.41 0.40
C PHE A 126 7.83 2.84 1.40
N LEU A 127 7.61 3.91 2.16
CA LEU A 127 8.55 4.43 3.15
C LEU A 127 8.01 4.26 4.57
N GLN A 128 8.88 3.89 5.49
CA GLN A 128 8.59 3.83 6.92
C GLN A 128 9.68 4.55 7.71
N LEU A 129 9.26 5.29 8.75
CA LEU A 129 10.18 5.73 9.80
C LEU A 129 10.03 4.78 11.00
N SER A 130 11.09 4.09 11.37
CA SER A 130 11.13 3.25 12.56
C SER A 130 11.24 4.07 13.85
N ASP A 131 10.90 3.45 14.98
CA ASP A 131 10.94 4.10 16.30
C ASP A 131 12.35 4.53 16.71
N ASP A 132 13.39 3.84 16.22
CA ASP A 132 14.80 4.19 16.43
C ASP A 132 15.33 5.22 15.42
N GLY A 133 14.45 5.80 14.60
CA GLY A 133 14.77 6.92 13.71
C GLY A 133 15.48 6.52 12.42
N ARG A 134 15.23 5.31 11.91
CA ARG A 134 15.69 4.89 10.58
C ARG A 134 14.61 5.10 9.53
N ILE A 135 14.99 5.62 8.37
CA ILE A 135 14.16 5.60 7.17
C ILE A 135 14.37 4.26 6.48
N LEU A 136 13.27 3.59 6.19
CA LEU A 136 13.20 2.27 5.58
C LEU A 136 12.41 2.37 4.28
N ILE A 137 12.88 1.72 3.22
CA ILE A 137 12.04 1.34 2.09
C ILE A 137 11.52 -0.06 2.40
N VAL A 138 10.20 -0.20 2.45
CA VAL A 138 9.55 -1.43 2.94
C VAL A 138 9.00 -2.30 1.81
N ASP A 139 8.69 -1.70 0.66
CA ASP A 139 8.34 -2.39 -0.59
C ASP A 139 8.73 -1.52 -1.78
N LEU A 140 8.43 -2.00 -2.99
CA LEU A 140 8.38 -1.18 -4.19
C LEU A 140 7.10 -1.45 -4.97
N SER A 141 6.70 -0.47 -5.78
CA SER A 141 5.63 -0.67 -6.76
C SER A 141 6.05 -1.76 -7.75
N THR A 142 5.18 -2.75 -7.90
CA THR A 142 5.29 -3.81 -8.92
C THR A 142 3.95 -3.93 -9.62
N THR A 143 3.92 -4.50 -10.83
CA THR A 143 2.65 -4.71 -11.54
C THR A 143 1.66 -5.50 -10.70
N VAL A 144 2.11 -6.56 -10.01
CA VAL A 144 1.25 -7.36 -9.11
C VAL A 144 0.69 -6.53 -7.97
N HIS A 145 1.51 -5.67 -7.35
CA HIS A 145 1.07 -4.77 -6.28
C HIS A 145 -0.03 -3.82 -6.78
N GLU A 146 0.23 -3.06 -7.85
CA GLU A 146 -0.73 -2.09 -8.36
C GLU A 146 -2.01 -2.76 -8.90
N SER A 147 -1.88 -3.89 -9.61
CA SER A 147 -3.03 -4.67 -10.05
C SER A 147 -3.86 -5.15 -8.88
N THR A 148 -3.24 -5.57 -7.76
CA THR A 148 -3.99 -6.00 -6.57
C THR A 148 -4.82 -4.87 -5.99
N VAL A 149 -4.23 -3.67 -5.86
CA VAL A 149 -4.93 -2.49 -5.38
C VAL A 149 -6.13 -2.18 -6.29
N GLN A 150 -5.90 -2.13 -7.60
CA GLN A 150 -6.93 -1.80 -8.59
C GLN A 150 -8.06 -2.83 -8.64
N CYS A 151 -7.73 -4.13 -8.70
CA CYS A 151 -8.72 -5.21 -8.73
C CYS A 151 -9.53 -5.25 -7.42
N PHE A 152 -8.88 -5.01 -6.28
CA PHE A 152 -9.61 -4.89 -5.01
C PHE A 152 -10.58 -3.71 -5.02
N GLU A 153 -10.16 -2.52 -5.48
CA GLU A 153 -11.03 -1.36 -5.60
C GLU A 153 -12.27 -1.67 -6.44
N PHE A 154 -12.07 -2.24 -7.63
CA PHE A 154 -13.15 -2.59 -8.54
C PHE A 154 -14.17 -3.56 -7.90
N GLU A 155 -13.68 -4.64 -7.28
CA GLU A 155 -14.53 -5.64 -6.63
C GLU A 155 -15.22 -5.08 -5.38
N PHE A 156 -14.54 -4.25 -4.60
CA PHE A 156 -15.12 -3.58 -3.44
C PHE A 156 -16.26 -2.64 -3.84
N LEU A 157 -16.04 -1.76 -4.81
CA LEU A 157 -17.05 -0.82 -5.29
C LEU A 157 -18.25 -1.54 -5.89
N THR A 158 -18.02 -2.62 -6.64
CA THR A 158 -19.08 -3.49 -7.17
C THR A 158 -19.88 -4.15 -6.05
N ALA A 159 -19.20 -4.72 -5.05
CA ALA A 159 -19.83 -5.38 -3.90
C ALA A 159 -20.70 -4.44 -3.06
N THR A 160 -20.44 -3.13 -3.09
CA THR A 160 -21.30 -2.15 -2.40
C THR A 160 -22.71 -2.01 -3.02
N GLY A 161 -22.93 -2.51 -4.24
CA GLY A 161 -24.17 -2.33 -5.01
C GLY A 161 -24.28 -0.95 -5.68
N ASN A 162 -23.63 0.08 -5.13
CA ASN A 162 -23.55 1.40 -5.73
C ASN A 162 -22.27 2.13 -5.30
N GLY A 163 -21.16 1.82 -5.96
CA GLY A 163 -19.83 2.37 -5.65
C GLY A 163 -19.75 3.90 -5.71
N ARG A 164 -20.66 4.56 -6.45
CA ARG A 164 -20.73 6.04 -6.54
C ARG A 164 -21.07 6.72 -5.21
N LEU A 165 -21.52 5.96 -4.21
CA LEU A 165 -21.84 6.46 -2.87
C LEU A 165 -20.67 6.35 -1.88
N VAL A 166 -19.58 5.74 -2.30
CA VAL A 166 -18.35 5.58 -1.52
C VAL A 166 -17.34 6.60 -2.02
N LYS A 167 -16.68 7.29 -1.09
CA LYS A 167 -15.54 8.12 -1.42
C LYS A 167 -14.33 7.20 -1.57
N ILE A 168 -13.72 7.22 -2.76
CA ILE A 168 -12.39 6.68 -3.00
C ILE A 168 -11.38 7.76 -2.61
N GLY A 169 -10.46 7.42 -1.72
CA GLY A 169 -9.34 8.27 -1.34
C GLY A 169 -8.05 7.90 -2.08
N GLY A 170 -7.92 6.67 -2.59
CA GLY A 170 -6.68 6.20 -3.19
C GLY A 170 -5.53 6.25 -2.18
N SER A 171 -4.31 6.39 -2.70
CA SER A 171 -3.08 6.58 -1.93
C SER A 171 -2.97 8.02 -1.40
N THR A 172 -3.87 8.41 -0.49
CA THR A 172 -3.85 9.74 0.13
C THR A 172 -2.86 9.78 1.31
N THR A 173 -1.97 10.78 1.30
CA THR A 173 -1.11 11.09 2.45
C THR A 173 -1.91 11.74 3.57
N VAL A 174 -1.84 11.16 4.76
CA VAL A 174 -2.52 11.63 5.97
C VAL A 174 -1.54 11.86 7.12
N SER A 175 -1.95 12.68 8.09
CA SER A 175 -1.13 13.04 9.24
C SER A 175 -1.84 12.85 10.58
N ARG A 176 -1.03 12.56 11.60
CA ARG A 176 -1.40 12.53 13.02
C ARG A 176 -0.36 13.35 13.78
N VAL A 177 -0.81 14.11 14.78
CA VAL A 177 0.09 14.96 15.57
C VAL A 177 1.16 14.10 16.24
N GLY A 178 2.42 14.50 16.09
CA GLY A 178 3.57 13.83 16.71
C GLY A 178 3.98 12.50 16.07
N LEU A 179 3.35 12.07 14.98
CA LEU A 179 3.66 10.81 14.29
C LEU A 179 4.15 11.03 12.86
N PRO A 180 4.88 10.05 12.29
CA PRO A 180 5.19 10.05 10.86
C PRO A 180 3.91 10.16 10.04
N LYS A 181 3.95 10.92 8.94
CA LYS A 181 2.93 10.88 7.90
C LYS A 181 2.83 9.45 7.35
N LYS A 182 1.63 9.08 6.91
CA LYS A 182 1.36 7.77 6.32
C LYS A 182 0.54 7.95 5.05
N GLU A 183 0.78 7.10 4.09
CA GLU A 183 -0.01 6.92 2.88
C GLU A 183 -0.40 5.44 2.84
N ALA A 184 -1.67 5.12 2.63
CA ALA A 184 -2.11 3.75 2.38
C ALA A 184 -1.94 3.41 0.90
N ASP A 185 -2.09 2.15 0.54
CA ASP A 185 -2.24 1.78 -0.87
C ASP A 185 -3.60 2.22 -1.41
N ASP A 186 -4.65 2.07 -0.60
CA ASP A 186 -5.98 2.64 -0.89
C ASP A 186 -6.78 2.98 0.37
N THR A 187 -7.72 3.91 0.26
CA THR A 187 -8.59 4.34 1.35
C THR A 187 -10.02 4.61 0.88
N TYR A 188 -10.97 4.35 1.78
CA TYR A 188 -12.39 4.60 1.51
C TYR A 188 -13.10 5.23 2.70
N GLY A 189 -14.19 5.95 2.40
CA GLY A 189 -15.02 6.54 3.43
C GLY A 189 -16.30 7.21 2.91
N PRO A 190 -16.95 8.03 3.74
CA PRO A 190 -18.16 8.74 3.35
C PRO A 190 -17.85 9.94 2.45
N LEU A 191 -18.74 10.18 1.49
CA LEU A 191 -18.77 11.41 0.70
C LEU A 191 -19.36 12.57 1.51
N ARG A 192 -19.07 13.80 1.08
CA ARG A 192 -19.78 15.00 1.57
C ARG A 192 -21.29 14.90 1.36
N SER A 193 -21.73 14.23 0.30
CA SER A 193 -23.13 14.02 -0.07
C SER A 193 -23.76 12.79 0.57
N THR A 194 -23.01 11.91 1.25
CA THR A 194 -23.56 10.69 1.85
C THR A 194 -24.70 11.03 2.82
N PRO A 195 -25.94 10.58 2.54
CA PRO A 195 -27.09 10.80 3.42
C PRO A 195 -26.91 10.16 4.78
N ASN A 196 -27.50 10.76 5.82
CA ASN A 196 -27.57 10.24 7.19
C ASN A 196 -26.23 9.91 7.88
N ARG A 197 -25.09 10.25 7.30
CA ARG A 197 -23.80 10.05 7.95
C ARG A 197 -23.68 10.91 9.21
N THR A 198 -22.86 10.47 10.14
CA THR A 198 -22.43 11.31 11.27
C THR A 198 -21.46 12.41 10.81
N ARG A 199 -21.12 13.33 11.71
CA ARG A 199 -20.09 14.33 11.44
C ARG A 199 -18.70 13.68 11.46
N PRO A 200 -17.75 14.14 10.61
CA PRO A 200 -16.37 13.66 10.69
C PRO A 200 -15.83 13.77 12.12
N PRO A 201 -15.17 12.73 12.65
CA PRO A 201 -14.59 12.77 13.98
C PRO A 201 -13.44 13.76 14.02
N ARG A 202 -13.35 14.58 15.07
CA ARG A 202 -12.22 15.50 15.21
C ARG A 202 -10.89 14.73 15.30
N PRO A 203 -9.79 15.24 14.71
CA PRO A 203 -9.65 16.53 14.03
C PRO A 203 -10.01 16.50 12.53
N ARG A 204 -10.63 15.42 12.04
CA ARG A 204 -10.84 15.21 10.61
C ARG A 204 -11.91 16.12 10.03
N ILE A 205 -11.68 16.46 8.77
CA ILE A 205 -12.68 17.02 7.87
C ILE A 205 -13.13 15.94 6.89
N ILE A 206 -14.19 16.22 6.11
CA ILE A 206 -14.71 15.24 5.14
C ILE A 206 -13.67 14.83 4.07
N ALA A 207 -12.78 15.75 3.71
CA ALA A 207 -11.72 15.50 2.73
C ALA A 207 -10.69 14.48 3.23
N ASP A 208 -10.51 14.35 4.54
CA ASP A 208 -9.51 13.45 5.14
C ASP A 208 -10.17 12.25 5.86
N TRP A 209 -11.50 12.15 5.81
CA TRP A 209 -12.19 11.10 6.55
C TRP A 209 -12.05 9.75 5.87
N VAL A 210 -11.24 8.89 6.49
CA VAL A 210 -11.03 7.48 6.12
C VAL A 210 -11.71 6.59 7.15
N THR A 211 -12.47 5.59 6.67
CA THR A 211 -13.09 4.54 7.49
C THR A 211 -12.57 3.14 7.15
N LEU A 212 -12.00 2.96 5.96
CA LEU A 212 -11.31 1.75 5.54
C LEU A 212 -9.95 2.14 4.95
N ALA A 213 -8.88 1.54 5.45
CA ALA A 213 -7.55 1.59 4.87
C ALA A 213 -7.18 0.19 4.37
N VAL A 214 -6.60 0.12 3.16
CA VAL A 214 -6.10 -1.10 2.55
C VAL A 214 -4.60 -0.94 2.37
N GLU A 215 -3.83 -1.93 2.82
CA GLU A 215 -2.38 -2.01 2.65
C GLU A 215 -2.07 -3.32 1.91
N VAL A 216 -1.22 -3.23 0.89
CA VAL A 216 -0.81 -4.34 0.05
C VAL A 216 0.71 -4.49 0.17
N GLY A 217 1.16 -5.66 0.61
CA GLY A 217 2.58 -6.01 0.68
C GLY A 217 2.93 -7.10 -0.31
N ARG A 218 3.89 -6.85 -1.20
CA ARG A 218 4.47 -7.86 -2.10
C ARG A 218 5.75 -8.42 -1.50
N ALA A 219 6.68 -7.55 -1.12
CA ALA A 219 7.91 -7.94 -0.43
C ALA A 219 7.85 -7.65 1.08
N GLN A 220 6.98 -6.73 1.52
CA GLN A 220 6.86 -6.34 2.93
C GLN A 220 6.64 -7.53 3.87
N THR A 221 7.36 -7.56 4.99
CA THR A 221 7.09 -8.52 6.07
C THR A 221 5.72 -8.27 6.72
N TRP A 222 5.15 -9.30 7.35
CA TRP A 222 3.93 -9.11 8.14
C TRP A 222 4.10 -8.07 9.26
N ALA A 223 5.27 -8.02 9.89
CA ALA A 223 5.54 -7.06 10.96
C ALA A 223 5.48 -5.60 10.45
N SER A 224 5.93 -5.34 9.22
CA SER A 224 5.81 -4.00 8.61
C SER A 224 4.34 -3.66 8.30
N LEU A 225 3.59 -4.59 7.69
CA LEU A 225 2.14 -4.42 7.44
C LEU A 225 1.35 -4.21 8.74
N GLU A 226 1.70 -4.92 9.82
CA GLU A 226 1.08 -4.75 11.13
C GLU A 226 1.45 -3.43 11.79
N THR A 227 2.65 -2.91 11.55
CA THR A 227 3.04 -1.56 11.96
C THR A 227 2.18 -0.50 11.25
N ALA A 228 1.91 -0.69 9.95
CA ALA A 228 0.96 0.16 9.21
C ALA A 228 -0.47 0.05 9.78
N ALA A 229 -0.95 -1.16 10.08
CA ALA A 229 -2.25 -1.34 10.73
C ALA A 229 -2.33 -0.66 12.10
N GLN A 230 -1.30 -0.76 12.92
CA GLN A 230 -1.23 -0.07 14.22
C GLN A 230 -1.26 1.45 14.06
N TRP A 231 -0.62 1.99 13.01
CA TRP A 231 -0.72 3.41 12.68
C TRP A 231 -2.15 3.81 12.32
N TRP A 232 -2.82 3.05 11.46
CA TRP A 232 -4.20 3.30 11.04
C TRP A 232 -5.21 3.12 12.18
N CYS A 233 -4.97 2.18 13.10
CA CYS A 233 -5.83 1.96 14.26
C CYS A 233 -5.95 3.21 15.14
N GLY A 234 -4.91 4.05 15.18
CA GLY A 234 -4.95 5.34 15.87
C GLY A 234 -5.54 6.50 15.05
N TYR A 235 -5.99 6.25 13.82
CA TYR A 235 -6.59 7.26 12.95
C TYR A 235 -8.06 7.48 13.29
N ALA A 236 -8.42 8.70 13.67
CA ALA A 236 -9.79 9.04 14.04
C ALA A 236 -10.77 8.76 12.87
N GLY A 237 -11.74 7.88 13.11
CA GLY A 237 -12.77 7.51 12.13
C GLY A 237 -12.54 6.17 11.43
N ILE A 238 -11.36 5.56 11.54
CA ILE A 238 -11.11 4.23 10.99
C ILE A 238 -12.11 3.22 11.58
N GLN A 239 -12.60 2.30 10.76
CA GLN A 239 -13.52 1.22 11.13
C GLN A 239 -12.96 -0.14 10.72
N TYR A 240 -12.26 -0.18 9.59
CA TYR A 240 -11.66 -1.38 9.04
C TYR A 240 -10.24 -1.09 8.58
N ILE A 241 -9.38 -2.09 8.73
CA ILE A 241 -8.06 -2.12 8.11
C ILE A 241 -7.93 -3.48 7.45
N LEU A 242 -7.61 -3.51 6.17
CA LEU A 242 -7.35 -4.73 5.43
C LEU A 242 -5.88 -4.78 5.03
N LEU A 243 -5.19 -5.81 5.48
CA LEU A 243 -3.84 -6.14 5.02
C LEU A 243 -3.94 -7.26 3.99
N LEU A 244 -3.39 -7.03 2.80
CA LEU A 244 -3.23 -8.03 1.76
C LEU A 244 -1.74 -8.28 1.56
N LYS A 245 -1.32 -9.53 1.64
CA LYS A 245 0.02 -9.96 1.30
C LYS A 245 -0.04 -10.82 0.05
N VAL A 246 0.61 -10.38 -1.01
CA VAL A 246 0.55 -11.02 -2.33
C VAL A 246 1.89 -11.64 -2.68
N SER A 247 1.87 -12.87 -3.19
CA SER A 247 3.10 -13.52 -3.64
C SER A 247 3.62 -12.87 -4.92
N ARG A 248 4.92 -13.01 -5.18
CA ARG A 248 5.57 -12.51 -6.42
C ARG A 248 4.77 -12.75 -7.71
N PRO A 249 4.24 -13.95 -8.00
CA PRO A 249 3.46 -14.20 -9.23
C PRO A 249 1.97 -13.83 -9.13
N GLY A 250 1.50 -13.24 -8.02
CA GLY A 250 0.09 -12.91 -7.79
C GLY A 250 -0.82 -14.13 -7.59
N THR A 251 -0.26 -15.34 -7.42
CA THR A 251 -1.03 -16.60 -7.34
C THR A 251 -1.44 -17.02 -5.93
N GLN A 252 -1.03 -16.21 -4.94
CA GLN A 252 -1.42 -16.35 -3.55
C GLN A 252 -1.71 -14.98 -2.95
N ILE A 253 -2.86 -14.85 -2.28
CA ILE A 253 -3.20 -13.72 -1.42
C ILE A 253 -3.39 -14.26 0.00
N THR A 254 -2.62 -13.75 0.95
CA THR A 254 -2.88 -13.95 2.38
C THR A 254 -3.40 -12.65 2.95
N TYR A 255 -4.43 -12.69 3.79
CA TYR A 255 -5.04 -11.47 4.31
C TYR A 255 -5.25 -11.49 5.82
N ARG A 256 -5.28 -10.29 6.40
CA ARG A 256 -5.76 -10.02 7.77
C ARG A 256 -6.74 -8.84 7.72
N LEU A 257 -7.98 -9.06 8.14
CA LEU A 257 -8.98 -8.01 8.31
C LEU A 257 -9.08 -7.64 9.78
N TYR A 258 -9.03 -6.35 10.09
CA TYR A 258 -9.19 -5.82 11.44
C TYR A 258 -10.46 -4.98 11.52
N GLU A 259 -11.29 -5.25 12.52
CA GLU A 259 -12.45 -4.45 12.86
C GLU A 259 -12.15 -3.56 14.06
N ILE A 260 -12.11 -2.25 13.82
CA ILE A 260 -11.71 -1.29 14.84
C ILE A 260 -12.94 -0.83 15.61
N ASN A 261 -13.01 -1.27 16.87
CA ASN A 261 -14.04 -0.88 17.82
C ASN A 261 -13.52 0.09 18.89
N ILE A 262 -12.21 0.04 19.16
CA ILE A 262 -11.52 0.89 20.14
C ILE A 262 -10.34 1.56 19.41
N PRO A 263 -10.32 2.90 19.31
CA PRO A 263 -9.19 3.61 18.70
C PRO A 263 -7.87 3.29 19.40
N GLN A 264 -6.77 3.27 18.64
CA GLN A 264 -5.38 3.07 19.09
C GLN A 264 -5.01 1.67 19.62
N CYS A 265 -5.98 0.78 19.86
CA CYS A 265 -5.73 -0.59 20.25
C CYS A 265 -6.03 -1.51 19.06
N LEU A 266 -4.98 -1.99 18.38
CA LEU A 266 -5.17 -2.93 17.27
C LEU A 266 -5.65 -4.27 17.85
N PRO A 267 -6.88 -4.71 17.54
CA PRO A 267 -7.36 -5.99 18.02
C PRO A 267 -6.68 -7.13 17.26
N PRO A 268 -6.85 -8.39 17.70
CA PRO A 268 -6.61 -9.53 16.80
C PRO A 268 -7.44 -9.37 15.51
N PRO A 269 -6.94 -9.89 14.36
CA PRO A 269 -7.72 -9.86 13.13
C PRO A 269 -9.09 -10.53 13.34
N SER A 270 -10.16 -9.90 12.85
CA SER A 270 -11.51 -10.48 12.85
C SER A 270 -11.65 -11.59 11.80
N ALA A 271 -10.85 -11.54 10.75
CA ALA A 271 -10.73 -12.60 9.76
C ALA A 271 -9.30 -12.70 9.22
N THR A 272 -8.88 -13.91 8.90
CA THR A 272 -7.61 -14.20 8.23
C THR A 272 -7.83 -15.34 7.24
N GLY A 273 -7.09 -15.35 6.15
CA GLY A 273 -7.15 -16.46 5.20
C GLY A 273 -5.98 -16.48 4.24
N ILE A 274 -5.82 -17.63 3.58
CA ILE A 274 -4.84 -17.83 2.51
C ILE A 274 -5.57 -18.39 1.30
N ILE A 275 -5.50 -17.64 0.22
CA ILE A 275 -6.11 -17.94 -1.06
C ILE A 275 -4.99 -18.32 -2.00
N ARG A 276 -5.18 -19.43 -2.69
CA ARG A 276 -4.23 -19.94 -3.68
C ARG A 276 -4.99 -20.27 -4.95
N ARG A 277 -4.41 -19.95 -6.10
CA ARG A 277 -5.01 -20.17 -7.43
C ARG A 277 -5.58 -21.58 -7.61
N ARG A 278 -4.85 -22.61 -7.18
CA ARG A 278 -5.23 -24.03 -7.41
C ARG A 278 -6.15 -24.63 -6.33
N ASN A 279 -6.52 -23.87 -5.30
CA ASN A 279 -7.41 -24.36 -4.25
C ASN A 279 -8.87 -24.14 -4.64
N ARG A 280 -9.76 -25.06 -4.23
CA ARG A 280 -11.21 -24.86 -4.39
C ARG A 280 -11.68 -23.62 -3.62
N PRO A 281 -12.69 -22.88 -4.14
CA PRO A 281 -13.27 -21.75 -3.45
C PRO A 281 -13.79 -22.12 -2.07
N ARG A 282 -13.62 -21.22 -1.09
CA ARG A 282 -14.11 -21.37 0.28
C ARG A 282 -14.74 -20.07 0.78
N PRO A 283 -15.70 -20.11 1.72
CA PRO A 283 -16.28 -18.89 2.30
C PRO A 283 -15.25 -17.94 2.92
N ALA A 284 -14.13 -18.48 3.44
CA ALA A 284 -13.02 -17.69 3.96
C ALA A 284 -12.18 -16.99 2.87
N ASP A 285 -12.51 -17.14 1.59
CA ASP A 285 -11.88 -16.39 0.50
C ASP A 285 -12.47 -14.97 0.39
N SER A 286 -13.57 -14.68 1.09
CA SER A 286 -14.21 -13.35 1.06
C SER A 286 -13.98 -12.53 2.32
N VAL A 287 -13.86 -11.21 2.15
CA VAL A 287 -13.88 -10.22 3.24
C VAL A 287 -15.20 -9.45 3.20
N THR A 288 -15.77 -9.16 4.37
CA THR A 288 -17.08 -8.50 4.48
C THR A 288 -16.97 -7.19 5.23
N PHE A 289 -17.53 -6.12 4.65
CA PHE A 289 -17.58 -4.79 5.25
C PHE A 289 -19.01 -4.35 5.48
N ASN A 290 -19.32 -3.91 6.70
CA ASN A 290 -20.62 -3.32 7.00
C ASN A 290 -20.67 -1.90 6.43
N MET A 291 -21.55 -1.66 5.44
CA MET A 291 -21.60 -0.38 4.73
C MET A 291 -22.12 0.77 5.59
N ARG A 292 -22.83 0.49 6.69
CA ARG A 292 -23.17 1.51 7.69
C ARG A 292 -21.92 2.04 8.38
N ARG A 293 -20.96 1.17 8.69
CA ARG A 293 -19.69 1.57 9.31
C ARG A 293 -18.80 2.33 8.32
N ILE A 294 -18.65 1.81 7.10
CA ILE A 294 -17.87 2.49 6.03
C ILE A 294 -18.42 3.89 5.73
N LEU A 295 -19.74 4.05 5.66
CA LEU A 295 -20.34 5.35 5.37
C LEU A 295 -20.65 6.19 6.63
N SER A 296 -20.28 5.70 7.81
CA SER A 296 -20.59 6.30 9.10
C SER A 296 -22.07 6.65 9.29
N ILE A 297 -22.96 5.75 8.88
CA ILE A 297 -24.42 5.89 9.00
C ILE A 297 -24.87 5.15 10.28
N PRO A 298 -25.57 5.82 11.22
CA PRO A 298 -26.11 5.15 12.41
C PRO A 298 -27.05 3.98 12.09
N ALA A 299 -27.11 2.98 12.97
CA ALA A 299 -27.89 1.75 12.75
C ALA A 299 -29.39 2.01 12.55
N ASN A 300 -29.94 3.05 13.19
CA ASN A 300 -31.35 3.43 13.12
C ASN A 300 -31.71 4.32 11.92
N GLN A 301 -30.73 4.71 11.10
CA GLN A 301 -30.97 5.51 9.91
C GLN A 301 -31.11 4.62 8.67
N PRO A 302 -31.87 5.02 7.64
CA PRO A 302 -31.93 4.26 6.40
C PRO A 302 -30.59 4.34 5.64
N LEU A 303 -30.21 3.23 5.00
CA LEU A 303 -29.13 3.23 4.02
C LEU A 303 -29.60 3.92 2.72
N PRO A 304 -28.69 4.53 1.96
CA PRO A 304 -29.00 5.04 0.63
C PRO A 304 -29.55 3.95 -0.31
N ASN A 305 -30.43 4.34 -1.23
CA ASN A 305 -30.98 3.43 -2.23
C ASN A 305 -29.88 2.80 -3.10
N GLY A 306 -30.02 1.50 -3.37
CA GLY A 306 -29.07 0.72 -4.19
C GLY A 306 -27.79 0.31 -3.47
N LEU A 307 -27.59 0.71 -2.20
CA LEU A 307 -26.46 0.26 -1.41
C LEU A 307 -26.77 -1.07 -0.72
N ASN A 308 -25.87 -2.04 -0.87
CA ASN A 308 -25.91 -3.29 -0.11
C ASN A 308 -25.59 -3.01 1.37
N PRO A 309 -26.25 -3.68 2.33
CA PRO A 309 -25.93 -3.51 3.75
C PRO A 309 -24.52 -3.98 4.10
N ASN A 310 -24.02 -4.98 3.37
CA ASN A 310 -22.66 -5.47 3.46
C ASN A 310 -22.04 -5.53 2.06
N ALA A 311 -20.81 -5.06 1.92
CA ALA A 311 -19.98 -5.34 0.75
C ALA A 311 -19.17 -6.60 1.03
N VAL A 312 -19.44 -7.67 0.28
CA VAL A 312 -18.74 -8.95 0.36
C VAL A 312 -17.82 -9.05 -0.85
N VAL A 313 -16.52 -8.99 -0.63
CA VAL A 313 -15.49 -9.02 -1.69
C VAL A 313 -14.85 -10.40 -1.70
N ASP A 314 -14.97 -11.13 -2.80
CA ASP A 314 -14.27 -12.40 -3.00
C ASP A 314 -12.83 -12.13 -3.48
N LEU A 315 -11.86 -12.31 -2.59
CA LEU A 315 -10.46 -12.06 -2.89
C LEU A 315 -9.88 -13.11 -3.86
N ARG A 316 -10.59 -14.22 -4.14
CA ARG A 316 -10.24 -15.12 -5.25
C ARG A 316 -10.46 -14.46 -6.59
N ILE A 317 -11.57 -13.75 -6.77
CA ILE A 317 -11.86 -13.00 -8.00
C ILE A 317 -10.80 -11.92 -8.19
N VAL A 318 -10.47 -11.20 -7.12
CA VAL A 318 -9.36 -10.22 -7.14
C VAL A 318 -8.06 -10.88 -7.61
N MET A 319 -7.67 -12.01 -7.01
CA MET A 319 -6.46 -12.74 -7.39
C MET A 319 -6.47 -13.21 -8.86
N GLU A 320 -7.61 -13.71 -9.35
CA GLU A 320 -7.76 -14.16 -10.74
C GLU A 320 -7.61 -12.98 -11.72
N GLN A 321 -8.22 -11.84 -11.42
CA GLN A 321 -8.05 -10.62 -12.22
C GLN A 321 -6.62 -10.07 -12.18
N VAL A 322 -5.93 -10.15 -11.03
CA VAL A 322 -4.51 -9.79 -10.93
C VAL A 322 -3.69 -10.66 -11.89
N ILE A 323 -3.91 -11.98 -11.89
CA ILE A 323 -3.20 -12.89 -12.80
C ILE A 323 -3.50 -12.57 -14.28
N ASP A 324 -4.71 -12.15 -14.59
CA ASP A 324 -5.11 -11.83 -15.96
C ASP A 324 -4.59 -10.46 -16.45
N THR A 325 -4.09 -9.60 -15.55
CA THR A 325 -3.59 -8.25 -15.86
C THR A 325 -2.05 -8.12 -15.89
N ILE A 326 -1.32 -9.18 -15.52
CA ILE A 326 0.16 -9.23 -15.50
C ILE A 326 0.73 -10.02 -16.67
#